data_AF-A0A8X6ISD4-F1
#
_entry.id   AF-A0A8X6ISD4-F1
#
_cell.length_a   1.000
_cell.length_b   1.000
_cell.length_c   1.000
_cell.angle_alpha   90.00
_cell.angle_beta   90.00
_cell.angle_gamma   90.00
#
_symmetry.space_group_name_H-M   'P 1'
#
loop_
_entity.id
_entity.type
_entity.pdbx_description
1 polymer ?
#
loop_
_entity_poly.entity_id
_entity_poly.type
_entity_poly.pdbx_seq_one_letter_code
_entity_poly.pdbx_strand_id
1 'polypeptide(L)'
;MKKTGKKYPDVTYEMAQEEIAAKAGISVDEDDQSLDTALLNKDLIEVLPGVEEANAISEELDKKVKFEIMLLSPQWLGKTSGKTEVYVKMRNLETGVEFTWPKDKFLNRMYVMKEMYQNYEAGEEWDVDEDRDPFIEDLDIEVQIGNVQVFLQPLAYMVELKEQLEIVDYKGAEVGIMNDITCKYKVYLDTEDNVTEVISDTSNPDFNHKKIFSFKRVTQSLVEYLKEGYIMIQVWGKQTTRKSAVTRAQGKNTKEMFQADLLNNANTLMKGFRMNGRVVDPNKQSIIVELLLMKKQQHRQQQRLENIRRMIELAETHKKKRLPVSLVKDLYSTTSADVAEELLQKVPTVTSEPDAESSICAVL
;
A
#
# COMPACT_ATOMS: atom_id res chain seq x y z
N MET A 1 43.88 -15.36 25.23
CA MET A 1 42.45 -14.96 25.18
C MET A 1 41.91 -15.29 23.79
N LYS A 2 41.00 -16.26 23.67
CA LYS A 2 40.34 -16.62 22.40
C LYS A 2 39.26 -15.56 22.10
N LYS A 3 39.35 -14.88 20.96
CA LYS A 3 38.29 -13.96 20.48
C LYS A 3 37.11 -14.80 20.00
N THR A 4 35.99 -14.74 20.71
CA THR A 4 34.71 -15.28 20.28
C THR A 4 34.12 -14.33 19.23
N GLY A 5 34.15 -14.75 17.96
CA GLY A 5 33.44 -14.05 16.88
C GLY A 5 31.93 -14.17 17.14
N LYS A 6 31.23 -13.04 17.28
CA LYS A 6 29.76 -13.02 17.32
C LYS A 6 29.26 -13.52 15.96
N LYS A 7 28.59 -14.68 15.94
CA LYS A 7 27.76 -15.10 14.80
C LYS A 7 26.50 -14.24 14.83
N TYR A 8 26.27 -13.50 13.76
CA TYR A 8 24.98 -12.84 13.52
C TYR A 8 24.05 -13.86 12.85
N PRO A 9 22.74 -13.83 13.17
CA PRO A 9 21.76 -14.67 12.49
C PRO A 9 21.69 -14.30 11.00
N ASP A 10 21.43 -15.29 10.14
CA ASP A 10 21.25 -15.10 8.71
C ASP A 10 19.99 -14.27 8.48
N VAL A 11 20.15 -13.11 7.83
CA VAL A 11 19.04 -12.19 7.53
C VAL A 11 18.32 -12.71 6.29
N THR A 12 17.11 -13.24 6.47
CA THR A 12 16.26 -13.66 5.35
C THR A 12 15.41 -12.51 4.84
N TYR A 13 14.94 -12.64 3.60
CA TYR A 13 14.02 -11.68 2.99
C TYR A 13 12.71 -11.56 3.80
N GLU A 14 12.23 -12.67 4.35
CA GLU A 14 11.05 -12.76 5.21
C GLU A 14 11.23 -11.94 6.50
N MET A 15 12.36 -12.09 7.20
CA MET A 15 12.67 -11.28 8.39
C MET A 15 12.76 -9.78 8.07
N ALA A 16 13.22 -9.42 6.86
CA ALA A 16 13.27 -8.03 6.44
C ALA A 16 11.88 -7.47 6.11
N GLN A 17 10.98 -8.28 5.55
CA GLN A 17 9.58 -7.90 5.30
C GLN A 17 8.80 -7.74 6.61
N GLU A 18 9.00 -8.64 7.58
CA GLU A 18 8.43 -8.56 8.92
C GLU A 18 8.90 -7.30 9.68
N GLU A 19 10.19 -6.98 9.60
CA GLU A 19 10.75 -5.77 10.23
C GLU A 19 10.18 -4.48 9.61
N ILE A 20 9.91 -4.48 8.29
CA ILE A 20 9.29 -3.35 7.58
C ILE A 20 7.83 -3.19 7.99
N ALA A 21 7.08 -4.30 8.08
CA ALA A 21 5.71 -4.29 8.56
C ALA A 21 5.64 -3.74 10.00
N ALA A 22 6.44 -4.29 10.92
CA ALA A 22 6.52 -3.85 12.31
C ALA A 22 6.82 -2.35 12.45
N LYS A 23 7.76 -1.82 11.66
CA LYS A 23 8.14 -0.40 11.67
C LYS A 23 7.14 0.54 10.99
N ALA A 24 6.25 0.02 10.14
CA ALA A 24 5.13 0.77 9.57
C ALA A 24 3.96 1.00 10.57
N GLY A 25 4.14 0.60 11.84
CA GLY A 25 3.09 0.67 12.87
C GLY A 25 2.16 -0.56 12.86
N ILE A 26 2.56 -1.62 12.17
CA ILE A 26 1.85 -2.90 12.10
C ILE A 26 2.42 -3.79 13.21
N SER A 27 1.91 -3.68 14.44
CA SER A 27 2.27 -4.64 15.49
C SER A 27 1.66 -6.00 15.14
N VAL A 28 2.47 -6.87 14.54
CA VAL A 28 2.22 -8.31 14.56
C VAL A 28 2.76 -8.77 15.91
N ASP A 29 1.88 -9.11 16.85
CA ASP A 29 2.32 -9.65 18.13
C ASP A 29 3.09 -10.96 17.87
N GLU A 30 4.40 -10.97 18.15
CA GLU A 30 5.30 -12.11 17.92
C GLU A 30 4.87 -13.38 18.71
N ASP A 31 4.02 -13.21 19.73
CA ASP A 31 3.50 -14.28 20.58
C ASP A 31 2.17 -14.88 20.07
N ASP A 32 1.50 -14.28 19.08
CA ASP A 32 0.21 -14.78 18.58
C ASP A 32 0.39 -15.62 17.31
N GLN A 33 0.77 -16.89 17.50
CA GLN A 33 0.78 -17.94 16.46
C GLN A 33 -0.64 -18.36 16.02
N SER A 34 -1.59 -17.44 16.03
CA SER A 34 -2.94 -17.72 15.58
C SER A 34 -2.94 -17.99 14.08
N LEU A 35 -3.81 -18.90 13.64
CA LEU A 35 -4.04 -19.19 12.23
C LEU A 35 -4.37 -17.90 11.45
N ASP A 36 -5.02 -16.94 12.10
CA ASP A 36 -5.40 -15.65 11.53
C ASP A 36 -4.17 -14.78 11.22
N THR A 37 -3.19 -14.71 12.12
CA THR A 37 -1.91 -14.02 11.88
C THR A 37 -1.12 -14.66 10.73
N ALA A 38 -1.07 -16.00 10.69
CA ALA A 38 -0.39 -16.72 9.61
C ALA A 38 -1.04 -16.45 8.24
N LEU A 39 -2.37 -16.42 8.19
CA LEU A 39 -3.10 -16.10 6.96
C LEU A 39 -2.90 -14.64 6.54
N LEU A 40 -2.90 -13.70 7.49
CA LEU A 40 -2.63 -12.29 7.22
C LEU A 40 -1.22 -12.09 6.63
N ASN A 41 -0.22 -12.75 7.21
CA ASN A 41 1.15 -12.71 6.71
C ASN A 41 1.26 -13.30 5.31
N LYS A 42 0.57 -14.41 5.03
CA LYS A 42 0.50 -14.98 3.68
C LYS A 42 -0.07 -13.98 2.68
N ASP A 43 -1.15 -13.29 3.05
CA ASP A 43 -1.79 -12.29 2.18
C ASP A 43 -0.87 -11.09 1.95
N LEU A 44 -0.11 -10.64 2.95
CA LEU A 44 0.87 -9.57 2.81
C LEU A 44 2.03 -9.93 1.88
N ILE A 45 2.60 -11.13 2.02
CA ILE A 45 3.70 -11.61 1.15
C ILE A 45 3.29 -11.61 -0.32
N GLU A 46 2.02 -11.88 -0.60
CA GLU A 46 1.48 -11.87 -1.96
C GLU A 46 1.21 -10.45 -2.49
N VAL A 47 0.65 -9.57 -1.65
CA VAL A 47 0.25 -8.22 -2.07
C VAL A 47 1.42 -7.22 -2.10
N LEU A 48 2.40 -7.36 -1.20
CA LEU A 48 3.59 -6.49 -1.13
C LEU A 48 4.33 -6.33 -2.46
N PRO A 49 4.81 -7.40 -3.10
CA PRO A 49 5.50 -7.29 -4.38
C PRO A 49 4.56 -6.75 -5.48
N GLY A 50 3.28 -7.14 -5.44
CA GLY A 50 2.29 -6.62 -6.37
C GLY A 50 2.15 -5.10 -6.27
N VAL A 51 2.04 -4.53 -5.07
CA VAL A 51 1.90 -3.07 -4.90
C VAL A 51 3.15 -2.32 -5.38
N GLU A 52 4.34 -2.88 -5.15
CA GLU A 52 5.58 -2.30 -5.69
C GLU A 52 5.60 -2.33 -7.22
N GLU A 53 5.18 -3.44 -7.82
CA GLU A 53 5.12 -3.63 -9.27
C GLU A 53 4.06 -2.72 -9.93
N ALA A 54 2.84 -2.62 -9.40
CA ALA A 54 1.81 -1.70 -9.91
C ALA A 54 2.28 -0.25 -9.88
N ASN A 55 2.98 0.14 -8.82
CA ASN A 55 3.53 1.49 -8.70
C ASN A 55 4.64 1.74 -9.73
N ALA A 56 5.48 0.75 -10.03
CA ALA A 56 6.49 0.85 -11.08
C ALA A 56 5.85 0.95 -12.47
N ILE A 57 4.85 0.11 -12.76
CA ILE A 57 4.10 0.17 -14.03
C ILE A 57 3.40 1.53 -14.18
N SER A 58 2.77 2.03 -13.12
CA SER A 58 2.14 3.36 -13.11
C SER A 58 3.15 4.48 -13.40
N GLU A 59 4.37 4.38 -12.86
CA GLU A 59 5.46 5.34 -13.11
C GLU A 59 5.93 5.31 -14.57
N GLU A 60 6.14 4.11 -15.14
CA GLU A 60 6.60 3.94 -16.52
C GLU A 60 5.53 4.32 -17.57
N LEU A 61 4.26 4.01 -17.31
CA LEU A 61 3.13 4.30 -18.21
C LEU A 61 2.50 5.68 -17.99
N ASP A 62 3.07 6.50 -17.09
CA ASP A 62 2.57 7.81 -16.67
C ASP A 62 1.08 7.85 -16.27
N LYS A 63 0.60 6.82 -15.56
CA LYS A 63 -0.83 6.68 -15.16
C LYS A 63 -1.23 7.57 -13.99
N LYS A 64 -0.27 8.12 -13.25
CA LYS A 64 -0.47 9.06 -12.11
C LYS A 64 -1.33 8.48 -11.00
N VAL A 65 -1.29 7.16 -10.84
CA VAL A 65 -1.97 6.43 -9.78
C VAL A 65 -0.95 5.81 -8.84
N LYS A 66 -1.23 5.87 -7.54
CA LYS A 66 -0.38 5.27 -6.50
C LYS A 66 -1.16 4.25 -5.68
N PHE A 67 -0.53 3.12 -5.42
CA PHE A 67 -1.07 2.02 -4.63
C PHE A 67 -0.38 1.94 -3.27
N GLU A 68 -1.16 1.72 -2.20
CA GLU A 68 -0.69 1.58 -0.83
C GLU A 68 -1.44 0.45 -0.13
N ILE A 69 -0.75 -0.36 0.67
CA ILE A 69 -1.40 -1.43 1.45
C ILE A 69 -2.16 -0.83 2.63
N MET A 70 -3.33 -1.39 2.92
CA MET A 70 -4.12 -1.10 4.11
C MET A 70 -4.51 -2.40 4.80
N LEU A 71 -4.45 -2.38 6.13
CA LEU A 71 -4.93 -3.46 6.98
C LEU A 71 -6.24 -3.00 7.61
N LEU A 72 -7.33 -3.65 7.25
CA LEU A 72 -8.66 -3.28 7.73
C LEU A 72 -9.12 -4.30 8.77
N SER A 73 -9.50 -3.80 9.94
CA SER A 73 -10.08 -4.64 10.98
C SER A 73 -11.49 -5.09 10.58
N PRO A 74 -11.98 -6.21 11.13
CA PRO A 74 -13.35 -6.67 10.88
C PRO A 74 -14.38 -5.58 11.16
N GLN A 75 -14.15 -4.80 12.23
CA GLN A 75 -15.04 -3.71 12.62
C GLN A 75 -15.09 -2.63 11.54
N TRP A 76 -13.97 -2.28 10.92
CA TRP A 76 -13.99 -1.31 9.82
C TRP A 76 -14.85 -1.79 8.66
N LEU A 77 -14.79 -3.09 8.36
CA LEU A 77 -15.50 -3.76 7.26
C LEU A 77 -16.98 -4.04 7.55
N GLY A 78 -17.55 -3.55 8.66
CA GLY A 78 -18.94 -3.85 9.00
C GLY A 78 -19.14 -5.21 9.70
N LYS A 79 -18.07 -5.92 10.05
CA LYS A 79 -18.12 -7.28 10.61
C LYS A 79 -18.03 -7.24 12.13
N THR A 80 -18.88 -8.01 12.80
CA THR A 80 -18.89 -8.14 14.27
C THR A 80 -17.74 -8.99 14.80
N SER A 81 -17.19 -9.87 13.96
CA SER A 81 -16.10 -10.79 14.26
C SER A 81 -15.34 -11.12 12.99
N GLY A 82 -14.09 -11.57 13.12
CA GLY A 82 -13.26 -12.00 12.01
C GLY A 82 -11.80 -11.64 12.24
N LYS A 83 -10.98 -11.87 11.22
CA LYS A 83 -9.57 -11.46 11.20
C LYS A 83 -9.38 -10.14 10.46
N THR A 84 -8.27 -9.47 10.72
CA THR A 84 -7.80 -8.35 9.89
C THR A 84 -7.57 -8.82 8.45
N GLU A 85 -7.96 -8.00 7.49
CA GLU A 85 -7.86 -8.31 6.06
C GLU A 85 -6.98 -7.29 5.32
N VAL A 86 -6.27 -7.78 4.29
CA VAL A 86 -5.43 -6.95 3.43
C VAL A 86 -6.28 -6.32 2.32
N TYR A 87 -6.22 -5.00 2.25
CA TYR A 87 -6.80 -4.18 1.19
C TYR A 87 -5.70 -3.35 0.54
N VAL A 88 -5.96 -2.90 -0.68
CA VAL A 88 -5.07 -1.98 -1.41
C VAL A 88 -5.82 -0.68 -1.66
N LYS A 89 -5.23 0.41 -1.19
CA LYS A 89 -5.65 1.77 -1.51
C LYS A 89 -5.07 2.19 -2.84
N MET A 90 -5.91 2.53 -3.78
CA MET A 90 -5.56 3.18 -5.02
C MET A 90 -5.85 4.67 -4.89
N ARG A 91 -4.87 5.54 -5.20
CA ARG A 91 -5.04 6.99 -5.18
C ARG A 91 -4.64 7.58 -6.52
N ASN A 92 -5.56 8.32 -7.14
CA ASN A 92 -5.22 9.16 -8.27
C ASN A 92 -4.52 10.43 -7.77
N LEU A 93 -3.28 10.66 -8.18
CA LEU A 93 -2.45 11.77 -7.70
C LEU A 93 -2.84 13.11 -8.34
N GLU A 94 -3.53 13.10 -9.48
CA GLU A 94 -4.04 14.32 -10.12
C GLU A 94 -5.31 14.82 -9.43
N THR A 95 -6.27 13.93 -9.23
CA THR A 95 -7.60 14.30 -8.72
C THR A 95 -7.68 14.25 -7.20
N GLY A 96 -6.80 13.47 -6.56
CA GLY A 96 -6.80 13.18 -5.13
C GLY A 96 -7.84 12.14 -4.70
N VAL A 97 -8.57 11.55 -5.64
CA VAL A 97 -9.60 10.53 -5.38
C VAL A 97 -8.94 9.23 -4.95
N GLU A 98 -9.51 8.56 -3.94
CA GLU A 98 -8.98 7.33 -3.36
C GLU A 98 -10.00 6.19 -3.32
N PHE A 99 -9.64 5.00 -3.78
CA PHE A 99 -10.47 3.81 -3.70
C PHE A 99 -9.78 2.71 -2.91
N THR A 100 -10.58 1.87 -2.27
CA THR A 100 -10.10 0.76 -1.43
C THR A 100 -10.56 -0.55 -2.04
N TRP A 101 -9.62 -1.42 -2.38
CA TRP A 101 -9.90 -2.70 -3.04
C TRP A 101 -9.55 -3.88 -2.16
N PRO A 102 -10.41 -4.92 -2.11
CA PRO A 102 -10.00 -6.21 -1.57
C PRO A 102 -8.79 -6.75 -2.33
N LYS A 103 -7.96 -7.54 -1.65
CA LYS A 103 -6.80 -8.23 -2.23
C LYS A 103 -7.09 -8.85 -3.60
N ASP A 104 -8.17 -9.64 -3.71
CA ASP A 104 -8.45 -10.37 -4.95
C ASP A 104 -8.75 -9.44 -6.14
N LYS A 105 -9.46 -8.33 -5.88
CA LYS A 105 -9.73 -7.31 -6.91
C LYS A 105 -8.44 -6.65 -7.39
N PHE A 106 -7.53 -6.34 -6.46
CA PHE A 106 -6.22 -5.79 -6.80
C PHE A 106 -5.38 -6.78 -7.62
N LEU A 107 -5.30 -8.04 -7.22
CA LEU A 107 -4.54 -9.06 -7.95
C LEU A 107 -5.11 -9.31 -9.35
N ASN A 108 -6.44 -9.30 -9.51
CA ASN A 108 -7.07 -9.40 -10.82
C ASN A 108 -6.71 -8.20 -11.72
N ARG A 109 -6.75 -6.97 -11.18
CA ARG A 109 -6.31 -5.77 -11.93
C ARG A 109 -4.81 -5.79 -12.23
N MET A 110 -4.00 -6.34 -11.34
CA MET A 110 -2.55 -6.48 -11.54
C MET A 110 -2.23 -7.30 -12.80
N TYR A 111 -2.98 -8.37 -13.08
CA TYR A 111 -2.78 -9.13 -14.33
C TYR A 111 -2.97 -8.25 -15.56
N VAL A 112 -4.00 -7.40 -15.57
CA VAL A 112 -4.27 -6.46 -16.67
C VAL A 112 -3.20 -5.37 -16.74
N MET A 113 -2.70 -4.87 -15.60
CA MET A 113 -1.60 -3.90 -15.57
C MET A 113 -0.31 -4.48 -16.20
N LYS A 114 0.00 -5.74 -15.91
CA LYS A 114 1.17 -6.43 -16.48
C LYS A 114 1.02 -6.64 -17.98
N GLU A 115 -0.14 -7.07 -18.45
CA GLU A 115 -0.43 -7.22 -19.88
C GLU A 115 -0.31 -5.88 -20.61
N MET A 116 -0.87 -4.82 -20.03
CA MET A 116 -0.74 -3.45 -20.55
C MET A 116 0.73 -3.02 -20.66
N TYR A 117 1.55 -3.29 -19.63
CA TYR A 117 2.98 -2.98 -19.66
C TYR A 117 3.77 -3.80 -20.69
N GLN A 118 3.45 -5.09 -20.84
CA GLN A 118 4.10 -5.95 -21.85
C GLN A 118 3.83 -5.45 -23.26
N ASN A 119 2.58 -5.06 -23.55
CA ASN A 119 2.22 -4.48 -24.85
C ASN A 119 2.99 -3.17 -25.10
N TYR A 120 3.12 -2.32 -24.07
CA TYR A 120 3.92 -1.11 -24.15
C TYR A 120 5.40 -1.40 -24.48
N GLU A 121 6.03 -2.36 -23.81
CA GLU A 121 7.42 -2.74 -24.07
C GLU A 121 7.62 -3.35 -25.46
N ALA A 122 6.63 -4.10 -25.96
CA ALA A 122 6.64 -4.66 -27.31
C ALA A 122 6.39 -3.60 -28.39
N GLY A 123 6.02 -2.37 -28.01
CA GLY A 123 5.61 -1.31 -28.94
C GLY A 123 4.25 -1.57 -29.60
N GLU A 124 3.42 -2.42 -28.99
CA GLU A 124 2.05 -2.70 -29.40
C GLU A 124 1.09 -1.65 -28.81
N GLU A 125 -0.17 -1.68 -29.25
CA GLU A 125 -1.22 -0.83 -28.68
C GLU A 125 -1.53 -1.29 -27.26
N TRP A 126 -1.19 -0.45 -26.29
CA TRP A 126 -1.35 -0.71 -24.86
C TRP A 126 -2.37 0.23 -24.21
N ASP A 127 -2.58 1.41 -24.81
CA ASP A 127 -3.53 2.39 -24.33
C ASP A 127 -4.94 1.91 -24.68
N VAL A 128 -5.80 1.82 -23.67
CA VAL A 128 -7.15 1.27 -23.79
C VAL A 128 -8.15 2.31 -23.34
N ASP A 129 -9.41 2.13 -23.75
CA ASP A 129 -10.50 2.99 -23.30
C ASP A 129 -10.64 2.98 -21.76
N GLU A 130 -11.17 4.06 -21.20
CA GLU A 130 -11.28 4.25 -19.74
C GLU A 130 -11.95 3.07 -19.02
N ASP A 131 -12.97 2.45 -19.63
CA ASP A 131 -13.71 1.31 -19.07
C ASP A 131 -12.85 0.04 -18.90
N ARG A 132 -11.75 -0.06 -19.65
CA ARG A 132 -10.83 -1.21 -19.64
C ARG A 132 -9.51 -0.90 -18.92
N ASP A 133 -9.28 0.36 -18.54
CA ASP A 133 -8.03 0.77 -17.90
C ASP A 133 -7.99 0.27 -16.43
N PRO A 134 -7.01 -0.56 -16.04
CA PRO A 134 -6.92 -1.10 -14.68
C PRO A 134 -6.50 -0.03 -13.65
N PHE A 135 -6.08 1.16 -14.08
CA PHE A 135 -5.76 2.32 -13.26
C PHE A 135 -6.93 3.32 -13.18
N ILE A 136 -8.13 2.94 -13.63
CA ILE A 136 -9.34 3.76 -13.50
C ILE A 136 -10.40 3.01 -12.67
N GLU A 137 -11.14 3.78 -11.89
CA GLU A 137 -12.29 3.31 -11.12
C GLU A 137 -13.38 4.37 -11.25
N ASP A 138 -14.63 3.91 -11.34
CA ASP A 138 -15.79 4.77 -11.52
C ASP A 138 -16.03 5.66 -10.28
N LEU A 139 -16.21 6.96 -10.51
CA LEU A 139 -16.50 7.95 -9.47
C LEU A 139 -17.91 7.79 -8.89
N ASP A 140 -18.81 7.08 -9.59
CA ASP A 140 -20.15 6.76 -9.09
C ASP A 140 -20.16 5.66 -8.02
N ILE A 141 -19.01 5.01 -7.77
CA ILE A 141 -18.88 4.02 -6.71
C ILE A 141 -18.86 4.70 -5.34
N GLU A 142 -19.76 4.27 -4.45
CA GLU A 142 -19.77 4.70 -3.06
C GLU A 142 -18.54 4.16 -2.31
N VAL A 143 -17.88 5.04 -1.55
CA VAL A 143 -16.77 4.70 -0.68
C VAL A 143 -17.16 4.89 0.78
N GLN A 144 -16.67 4.01 1.64
CA GLN A 144 -16.84 4.15 3.08
C GLN A 144 -15.91 5.25 3.60
N ILE A 145 -16.52 6.27 4.21
CA ILE A 145 -15.87 7.47 4.74
C ILE A 145 -15.42 7.25 6.18
N GLY A 146 -16.26 6.56 6.95
CA GLY A 146 -16.03 6.36 8.36
C GLY A 146 -17.03 5.39 8.97
N ASN A 147 -16.78 5.01 10.20
CA ASN A 147 -17.74 4.27 11.00
C ASN A 147 -17.72 4.73 12.45
N VAL A 148 -18.78 4.37 13.16
CA VAL A 148 -18.91 4.55 14.60
C VAL A 148 -19.66 3.37 15.21
N GLN A 149 -19.23 2.97 16.41
CA GLN A 149 -19.83 1.88 17.17
C GLN A 149 -20.64 2.45 18.33
N VAL A 150 -21.92 2.08 18.39
CA VAL A 150 -22.82 2.44 19.48
C VAL A 150 -23.03 1.22 20.35
N PHE A 151 -22.38 1.16 21.52
CA PHE A 151 -22.49 0.03 22.43
C PHE A 151 -23.86 0.01 23.13
N LEU A 152 -24.53 -1.15 23.10
CA LEU A 152 -25.90 -1.26 23.60
C LEU A 152 -25.98 -1.67 25.07
N GLN A 153 -24.85 -1.99 25.70
CA GLN A 153 -24.76 -2.54 27.06
C GLN A 153 -25.64 -1.78 28.08
N PRO A 154 -25.68 -0.43 28.11
CA PRO A 154 -26.54 0.29 29.06
C PRO A 154 -28.04 -0.03 28.91
N LEU A 155 -28.51 -0.27 27.68
CA LEU A 155 -29.90 -0.62 27.40
C LEU A 155 -30.29 -1.97 28.01
N ALA A 156 -29.36 -2.92 28.12
CA ALA A 156 -29.59 -4.20 28.80
C ALA A 156 -29.94 -4.05 30.28
N TYR A 157 -29.54 -2.93 30.89
CA TYR A 157 -29.82 -2.57 32.28
C TYR A 157 -30.91 -1.50 32.40
N MET A 158 -31.67 -1.25 31.32
CA MET A 158 -32.73 -0.23 31.25
C MET A 158 -32.22 1.20 31.51
N VAL A 159 -30.96 1.47 31.20
CA VAL A 159 -30.36 2.80 31.28
C VAL A 159 -30.50 3.49 29.93
N GLU A 160 -31.01 4.72 29.92
CA GLU A 160 -31.11 5.53 28.70
C GLU A 160 -29.71 5.90 28.18
N LEU A 161 -29.46 5.65 26.89
CA LEU A 161 -28.22 6.01 26.22
C LEU A 161 -28.41 7.34 25.46
N LYS A 162 -27.62 8.36 25.81
CA LYS A 162 -27.54 9.65 25.12
C LYS A 162 -26.07 10.00 24.89
N GLU A 163 -25.56 9.66 23.72
CA GLU A 163 -24.15 9.86 23.37
C GLU A 163 -24.02 10.69 22.11
N GLN A 164 -23.01 11.55 22.10
CA GLN A 164 -22.49 12.19 20.91
C GLN A 164 -21.18 11.47 20.57
N LEU A 165 -21.13 10.84 19.41
CA LEU A 165 -19.97 10.06 18.96
C LEU A 165 -19.40 10.68 17.69
N GLU A 166 -18.09 10.67 17.58
CA GLU A 166 -17.38 11.17 16.41
C GLU A 166 -17.23 10.05 15.37
N ILE A 167 -17.47 10.37 14.10
CA ILE A 167 -17.18 9.46 12.99
C ILE A 167 -15.69 9.56 12.70
N VAL A 168 -15.02 8.41 12.71
CA VAL A 168 -13.57 8.34 12.54
C VAL A 168 -13.26 7.70 11.18
N ASP A 169 -12.40 8.37 10.41
CA ASP A 169 -11.77 7.78 9.23
C ASP A 169 -10.63 6.82 9.64
N TYR A 170 -10.24 5.85 8.80
CA TYR A 170 -9.23 4.84 9.12
C TYR A 170 -7.86 5.44 9.48
N LYS A 171 -7.59 6.71 9.10
CA LYS A 171 -6.39 7.47 9.45
C LYS A 171 -6.64 8.81 10.15
N GLY A 172 -7.90 9.21 10.36
CA GLY A 172 -8.26 10.52 10.94
C GLY A 172 -7.74 11.73 10.15
N ALA A 173 -7.49 11.59 8.84
CA ALA A 173 -6.98 12.63 7.96
C ALA A 173 -8.11 13.23 7.10
N GLU A 174 -7.96 14.48 6.64
CA GLU A 174 -8.90 15.10 5.71
C GLU A 174 -8.58 14.67 4.27
N VAL A 175 -9.31 13.70 3.73
CA VAL A 175 -8.94 12.99 2.49
C VAL A 175 -9.62 13.50 1.22
N GLY A 176 -10.68 14.33 1.28
CA GLY A 176 -11.32 14.81 0.05
C GLY A 176 -12.63 15.58 0.22
N ILE A 177 -13.30 15.81 -0.91
CA ILE A 177 -14.67 16.35 -0.96
C ILE A 177 -15.59 15.20 -1.38
N MET A 178 -16.65 15.01 -0.60
CA MET A 178 -17.61 13.93 -0.80
C MET A 178 -19.00 14.50 -1.04
N ASN A 179 -19.73 13.85 -1.92
CA ASN A 179 -21.13 14.12 -2.25
C ASN A 179 -21.96 12.86 -1.97
N ASP A 180 -23.28 13.01 -1.99
CA ASP A 180 -24.25 11.92 -1.84
C ASP A 180 -23.99 11.08 -0.58
N ILE A 181 -23.86 11.75 0.56
CA ILE A 181 -23.50 11.13 1.83
C ILE A 181 -24.72 10.40 2.41
N THR A 182 -24.54 9.14 2.81
CA THR A 182 -25.55 8.29 3.45
C THR A 182 -24.97 7.55 4.65
N CYS A 183 -25.83 7.20 5.60
CA CYS A 183 -25.49 6.31 6.71
C CYS A 183 -26.20 4.97 6.54
N LYS A 184 -25.46 3.87 6.76
CA LYS A 184 -25.95 2.49 6.71
C LYS A 184 -25.71 1.82 8.05
N TYR A 185 -26.71 1.09 8.55
CA TYR A 185 -26.61 0.36 9.82
C TYR A 185 -27.61 -0.80 9.91
N LYS A 186 -27.29 -1.80 10.72
CA LYS A 186 -28.16 -2.95 11.02
C LYS A 186 -28.44 -3.02 12.51
N VAL A 187 -29.68 -3.35 12.86
CA VAL A 187 -30.08 -3.60 14.26
C VAL A 187 -30.58 -5.04 14.37
N TYR A 188 -30.13 -5.75 15.40
CA TYR A 188 -30.63 -7.07 15.82
C TYR A 188 -31.51 -7.86 14.82
N LEU A 189 -30.92 -8.87 14.19
CA LEU A 189 -31.56 -9.76 13.19
C LEU A 189 -32.01 -9.09 11.88
N ASP A 190 -31.70 -7.81 11.66
CA ASP A 190 -31.83 -7.18 10.35
C ASP A 190 -30.99 -7.94 9.31
N THR A 191 -31.63 -8.34 8.21
CA THR A 191 -30.95 -8.93 7.05
C THR A 191 -30.41 -7.86 6.12
N GLU A 192 -31.15 -6.76 5.99
CA GLU A 192 -30.86 -5.63 5.09
C GLU A 192 -30.40 -4.40 5.88
N ASP A 193 -29.67 -3.51 5.21
CA ASP A 193 -29.22 -2.26 5.81
C ASP A 193 -30.37 -1.27 5.96
N ASN A 194 -30.42 -0.61 7.11
CA ASN A 194 -31.17 0.63 7.27
C ASN A 194 -30.33 1.75 6.66
N VAL A 195 -30.87 2.42 5.66
CA VAL A 195 -30.19 3.52 4.95
C VAL A 195 -30.91 4.83 5.23
N THR A 196 -30.15 5.89 5.51
CA THR A 196 -30.70 7.25 5.64
C THR A 196 -31.01 7.85 4.27
N GLU A 197 -31.68 9.00 4.26
CA GLU A 197 -31.75 9.82 3.05
C GLU A 197 -30.35 10.26 2.61
N VAL A 198 -30.19 10.44 1.31
CA VAL A 198 -28.95 10.94 0.69
C VAL A 198 -28.90 12.44 0.88
N ILE A 199 -27.79 12.95 1.42
CA ILE A 199 -27.53 14.38 1.52
C ILE A 199 -26.32 14.74 0.65
N SER A 200 -26.53 15.67 -0.27
CA SER A 200 -25.52 16.15 -1.22
C SER A 200 -25.15 17.61 -0.92
N ASP A 201 -24.07 18.08 -1.53
CA ASP A 201 -23.65 19.49 -1.54
C ASP A 201 -23.37 20.13 -0.16
N THR A 202 -22.97 19.34 0.84
CA THR A 202 -22.54 19.83 2.16
C THR A 202 -21.39 19.01 2.72
N SER A 203 -20.45 19.68 3.37
CA SER A 203 -19.37 19.04 4.13
C SER A 203 -19.78 18.66 5.56
N ASN A 204 -20.97 19.07 5.99
CA ASN A 204 -21.50 18.78 7.32
C ASN A 204 -22.98 18.35 7.21
N PRO A 205 -23.23 17.10 6.77
CA PRO A 205 -24.59 16.60 6.59
C PRO A 205 -25.31 16.48 7.94
N ASP A 206 -26.52 17.03 8.01
CA ASP A 206 -27.45 16.81 9.11
C ASP A 206 -28.65 16.01 8.61
N PHE A 207 -28.63 14.71 8.91
CA PHE A 207 -29.67 13.78 8.47
C PHE A 207 -31.01 13.99 9.18
N ASN A 208 -31.03 14.58 10.38
CA ASN A 208 -32.21 14.58 11.27
C ASN A 208 -32.93 13.21 11.35
N HIS A 209 -32.18 12.11 11.16
CA HIS A 209 -32.74 10.78 10.99
C HIS A 209 -33.17 10.19 12.33
N LYS A 210 -34.40 9.67 12.38
CA LYS A 210 -34.95 9.01 13.57
C LYS A 210 -35.70 7.75 13.18
N LYS A 211 -35.30 6.62 13.75
CA LYS A 211 -35.98 5.33 13.58
C LYS A 211 -36.25 4.69 14.94
N ILE A 212 -37.45 4.13 15.10
CA ILE A 212 -37.86 3.43 16.33
C ILE A 212 -37.90 1.93 16.05
N PHE A 213 -37.16 1.15 16.84
CA PHE A 213 -37.18 -0.30 16.80
C PHE A 213 -38.02 -0.84 17.96
N SER A 214 -38.98 -1.73 17.68
CA SER A 214 -39.86 -2.31 18.68
C SER A 214 -39.81 -3.84 18.63
N PHE A 215 -39.38 -4.44 19.73
CA PHE A 215 -39.31 -5.89 19.89
C PHE A 215 -40.40 -6.34 20.86
N LYS A 216 -41.40 -7.07 20.35
CA LYS A 216 -42.57 -7.51 21.15
C LYS A 216 -42.22 -8.50 22.26
N ARG A 217 -41.14 -9.27 22.08
CA ARG A 217 -40.69 -10.29 23.02
C ARG A 217 -39.21 -10.09 23.28
N VAL A 218 -38.84 -10.10 24.56
CA VAL A 218 -37.44 -10.08 24.99
C VAL A 218 -36.95 -11.51 25.08
N THR A 219 -36.26 -11.97 24.03
CA THR A 219 -35.60 -13.28 24.00
C THR A 219 -34.23 -13.20 24.68
N GLN A 220 -33.69 -14.35 25.09
CA GLN A 220 -32.34 -14.39 25.65
C GLN A 220 -31.29 -13.85 24.67
N SER A 221 -31.44 -14.16 23.38
CA SER A 221 -30.55 -13.66 22.33
C SER A 221 -30.63 -12.14 22.14
N LEU A 222 -31.80 -11.51 22.37
CA LEU A 222 -31.91 -10.05 22.36
C LEU A 222 -31.20 -9.45 23.57
N VAL A 223 -31.35 -10.05 24.75
CA VAL A 223 -30.64 -9.60 25.96
C VAL A 223 -29.13 -9.71 25.79
N GLU A 224 -28.65 -10.80 25.20
CA GLU A 224 -27.23 -11.01 24.91
C GLU A 224 -26.70 -10.01 23.88
N TYR A 225 -27.43 -9.78 22.79
CA TYR A 225 -27.12 -8.71 21.83
C TYR A 225 -27.07 -7.33 22.48
N LEU A 226 -28.00 -7.01 23.39
CA LEU A 226 -27.96 -5.73 24.10
C LEU A 226 -26.76 -5.66 25.06
N LYS A 227 -26.33 -6.77 25.68
CA LYS A 227 -25.20 -6.77 26.64
C LYS A 227 -23.84 -6.66 25.97
N GLU A 228 -23.63 -7.38 24.88
CA GLU A 228 -22.30 -7.58 24.27
C GLU A 228 -22.20 -6.94 22.89
N GLY A 229 -23.33 -6.63 22.27
CA GLY A 229 -23.39 -6.09 20.93
C GLY A 229 -23.30 -4.57 20.86
N TYR A 230 -23.13 -4.11 19.64
CA TYR A 230 -23.17 -2.70 19.25
C TYR A 230 -23.94 -2.55 17.94
N ILE A 231 -24.40 -1.34 17.68
CA ILE A 231 -24.85 -0.93 16.34
C ILE A 231 -23.66 -0.29 15.65
N MET A 232 -23.33 -0.76 14.45
CA MET A 232 -22.33 -0.14 13.61
C MET A 232 -23.01 0.77 12.62
N ILE A 233 -22.68 2.06 12.68
CA ILE A 233 -23.14 3.06 11.73
C ILE A 233 -21.97 3.36 10.81
N GLN A 234 -22.13 3.07 9.52
CA GLN A 234 -21.14 3.34 8.48
C GLN A 234 -21.60 4.53 7.66
N VAL A 235 -20.68 5.46 7.41
CA VAL A 235 -20.93 6.62 6.55
C VAL A 235 -20.32 6.32 5.17
N TRP A 236 -21.15 6.46 4.15
CA TRP A 236 -20.81 6.22 2.75
C TRP A 236 -21.04 7.50 1.95
N GLY A 237 -20.31 7.66 0.85
CA GLY A 237 -20.56 8.74 -0.09
C GLY A 237 -19.78 8.55 -1.38
N LYS A 238 -20.06 9.40 -2.35
CA LYS A 238 -19.34 9.44 -3.64
C LYS A 238 -18.27 10.51 -3.60
N GLN A 239 -17.15 10.24 -4.26
CA GLN A 239 -16.05 11.19 -4.30
C GLN A 239 -16.20 12.16 -5.46
N THR A 240 -15.76 13.40 -5.24
CA THR A 240 -15.59 14.37 -6.33
C THR A 240 -14.13 14.76 -6.50
N THR A 241 -13.76 15.04 -7.74
CA THR A 241 -12.40 15.47 -8.08
C THR A 241 -12.12 16.85 -7.48
N ARG A 242 -10.98 16.97 -6.81
CA ARG A 242 -10.60 18.23 -6.18
C ARG A 242 -9.94 19.14 -7.21
N LYS A 243 -10.64 20.16 -7.70
CA LYS A 243 -10.12 21.13 -8.71
C LYS A 243 -8.75 21.71 -8.36
N SER A 244 -8.49 22.00 -7.08
CA SER A 244 -7.19 22.50 -6.62
C SER A 244 -6.07 21.45 -6.70
N ALA A 245 -6.39 20.17 -6.54
CA ALA A 245 -5.43 19.08 -6.72
C ALA A 245 -5.05 18.96 -8.21
N VAL A 246 -6.05 18.96 -9.09
CA VAL A 246 -5.85 18.91 -10.56
C VAL A 246 -4.96 20.07 -11.02
N THR A 247 -5.23 21.29 -10.53
CA THR A 247 -4.41 22.47 -10.86
C THR A 247 -2.96 22.33 -10.37
N ARG A 248 -2.74 21.72 -9.20
CA ARG A 248 -1.39 21.50 -8.64
C ARG A 248 -0.63 20.37 -9.34
N ALA A 249 -1.37 19.42 -9.91
CA ALA A 249 -0.86 18.27 -10.64
C ALA A 249 -0.52 18.60 -12.10
N GLN A 250 -1.12 19.66 -12.66
CA GLN A 250 -0.96 20.02 -14.06
C GLN A 250 0.51 20.11 -14.50
N GLY A 251 0.85 19.36 -15.56
CA GLY A 251 2.18 19.33 -16.16
C GLY A 251 3.21 18.46 -15.44
N LYS A 252 2.82 17.72 -14.40
CA LYS A 252 3.70 16.76 -13.70
C LYS A 252 3.47 15.35 -14.21
N ASN A 253 4.56 14.62 -14.39
CA ASN A 253 4.49 13.18 -14.63
C ASN A 253 4.41 12.41 -13.30
N THR A 254 4.10 11.12 -13.40
CA THR A 254 3.89 10.21 -12.28
C THR A 254 5.10 10.16 -11.36
N LYS A 255 6.30 10.14 -11.94
CA LYS A 255 7.57 10.12 -11.20
C LYS A 255 7.77 11.35 -10.32
N GLU A 256 7.54 12.53 -10.86
CA GLU A 256 7.59 13.79 -10.11
C GLU A 256 6.54 13.83 -9.01
N MET A 257 5.35 13.31 -9.27
CA MET A 257 4.27 13.23 -8.28
C MET A 257 4.59 12.24 -7.17
N PHE A 258 5.19 11.09 -7.47
CA PHE A 258 5.64 10.10 -6.48
C PHE A 258 6.72 10.71 -5.58
N GLN A 259 7.67 11.45 -6.15
CA GLN A 259 8.71 12.13 -5.38
C GLN A 259 8.12 13.21 -4.48
N ALA A 260 7.20 14.03 -4.99
CA ALA A 260 6.51 15.05 -4.20
C ALA A 260 5.67 14.43 -3.06
N ASP A 261 4.98 13.33 -3.34
CA ASP A 261 4.18 12.63 -2.34
C ASP A 261 5.04 12.00 -1.24
N LEU A 262 6.18 11.39 -1.59
CA LEU A 262 7.15 10.88 -0.62
C LEU A 262 7.66 11.99 0.30
N LEU A 263 7.98 13.17 -0.25
CA LEU A 263 8.42 14.34 0.51
C LEU A 263 7.31 14.88 1.43
N ASN A 264 6.07 14.93 0.95
CA ASN A 264 4.93 15.37 1.75
C ASN A 264 4.64 14.41 2.90
N ASN A 265 4.70 13.09 2.65
CA ASN A 265 4.52 12.08 3.68
C ASN A 265 5.65 12.13 4.71
N ALA A 266 6.91 12.27 4.27
CA ALA A 266 8.04 12.47 5.17
C ALA A 266 7.87 13.73 6.04
N ASN A 267 7.43 14.85 5.46
CA ASN A 267 7.15 16.07 6.20
C ASN A 267 5.99 15.93 7.20
N THR A 268 5.02 15.06 6.91
CA THR A 268 3.88 14.80 7.81
C THR A 268 4.27 13.84 8.94
N LEU A 269 5.11 12.84 8.65
CA LEU A 269 5.76 11.98 9.65
C LEU A 269 6.66 12.79 10.60
N MET A 270 7.40 13.78 10.09
CA MET A 270 8.22 14.70 10.88
C MET A 270 7.39 15.63 11.79
N LYS A 271 6.10 15.83 11.51
CA LYS A 271 5.17 16.62 12.35
C LYS A 271 4.51 15.79 13.45
N GLY A 272 4.72 14.48 13.48
CA GLY A 272 4.13 13.55 14.44
C GLY A 272 2.65 13.28 14.16
N PHE A 273 2.26 12.01 14.08
CA PHE A 273 0.86 11.61 13.99
C PHE A 273 0.28 11.28 15.37
N ARG A 274 -1.04 11.49 15.52
CA ARG A 274 -1.81 11.01 16.67
C ARG A 274 -2.39 9.64 16.32
N MET A 275 -1.92 8.58 16.97
CA MET A 275 -2.58 7.27 16.92
C MET A 275 -3.20 7.00 18.29
N ASN A 276 -4.52 6.76 18.34
CA ASN A 276 -5.24 6.43 19.58
C ASN A 276 -4.91 7.38 20.76
N GLY A 277 -4.81 8.69 20.49
CA GLY A 277 -4.49 9.70 21.51
C GLY A 277 -3.04 9.69 22.03
N ARG A 278 -2.13 8.86 21.49
CA ARG A 278 -0.70 8.87 21.81
C ARG A 278 0.12 9.52 20.69
N VAL A 279 1.04 10.40 21.10
CA VAL A 279 2.04 11.02 20.23
C VAL A 279 3.18 10.03 20.04
N VAL A 280 3.42 9.59 18.80
CA VAL A 280 4.57 8.75 18.47
C VAL A 280 5.79 9.65 18.22
N ASP A 281 6.92 9.33 18.86
CA ASP A 281 8.13 10.16 18.92
C ASP A 281 8.77 10.40 17.52
N PRO A 282 8.88 11.67 17.06
CA PRO A 282 9.44 12.04 15.75
C PRO A 282 10.87 11.53 15.52
N ASN A 283 11.68 11.41 16.57
CA ASN A 283 13.08 11.03 16.46
C ASN A 283 13.28 9.54 16.11
N LYS A 284 12.31 8.68 16.44
CA LYS A 284 12.37 7.26 16.07
C LYS A 284 12.01 7.05 14.60
N GLN A 285 11.15 7.89 14.04
CA GLN A 285 10.67 7.78 12.66
C GLN A 285 11.62 8.41 11.64
N SER A 286 12.30 9.51 11.97
CA SER A 286 13.35 10.08 11.11
C SER A 286 14.49 9.08 10.86
N ILE A 287 14.87 8.35 11.92
CA ILE A 287 15.84 7.24 11.83
C ILE A 287 15.29 6.12 10.93
N ILE A 288 14.00 5.79 11.00
CA ILE A 288 13.41 4.74 10.14
C ILE A 288 13.42 5.16 8.67
N VAL A 289 13.03 6.39 8.34
CA VAL A 289 13.04 6.90 6.96
C VAL A 289 14.47 6.96 6.43
N GLU A 290 15.41 7.47 7.22
CA GLU A 290 16.83 7.49 6.87
C GLU A 290 17.37 6.07 6.69
N LEU A 291 16.99 5.13 7.55
CA LEU A 291 17.38 3.72 7.46
C LEU A 291 16.74 3.02 6.25
N LEU A 292 15.50 3.32 5.88
CA LEU A 292 14.84 2.79 4.67
C LEU A 292 15.49 3.33 3.39
N LEU A 293 15.79 4.64 3.34
CA LEU A 293 16.51 5.27 2.24
C LEU A 293 17.93 4.71 2.12
N MET A 294 18.64 4.57 3.24
CA MET A 294 19.96 3.95 3.29
C MET A 294 19.90 2.48 2.88
N LYS A 295 18.89 1.70 3.31
CA LYS A 295 18.74 0.28 2.94
C LYS A 295 18.41 0.11 1.45
N LYS A 296 17.58 1.00 0.87
CA LYS A 296 17.32 1.04 -0.59
C LYS A 296 18.58 1.41 -1.37
N GLN A 297 19.36 2.38 -0.88
CA GLN A 297 20.65 2.74 -1.47
C GLN A 297 21.67 1.60 -1.35
N GLN A 298 21.71 0.92 -0.20
CA GLN A 298 22.57 -0.24 0.05
C GLN A 298 22.21 -1.40 -0.87
N HIS A 299 20.92 -1.70 -1.05
CA HIS A 299 20.47 -2.75 -1.97
C HIS A 299 20.89 -2.44 -3.42
N ARG A 300 20.75 -1.18 -3.87
CA ARG A 300 21.26 -0.75 -5.18
C ARG A 300 22.77 -0.91 -5.31
N GLN A 301 23.54 -0.57 -4.27
CA GLN A 301 24.99 -0.78 -4.27
C GLN A 301 25.36 -2.26 -4.28
N GLN A 302 24.63 -3.10 -3.55
CA GLN A 302 24.85 -4.54 -3.47
C GLN A 302 24.53 -5.23 -4.80
N GLN A 303 23.45 -4.83 -5.48
CA GLN A 303 23.12 -5.30 -6.83
C GLN A 303 24.23 -4.94 -7.84
N ARG A 304 24.78 -3.73 -7.77
CA ARG A 304 25.90 -3.30 -8.65
C ARG A 304 27.17 -4.10 -8.38
N LEU A 305 27.48 -4.40 -7.12
CA LEU A 305 28.61 -5.24 -6.74
C LEU A 305 28.42 -6.68 -7.22
N GLU A 306 27.20 -7.21 -7.12
CA GLU A 306 26.85 -8.55 -7.61
C GLU A 306 27.01 -8.64 -9.14
N ASN A 307 26.57 -7.63 -9.89
CA ASN A 307 26.78 -7.55 -11.34
C ASN A 307 28.27 -7.57 -11.70
N ILE A 308 29.11 -6.82 -10.98
CA ILE A 308 30.56 -6.85 -11.18
C ILE A 308 31.14 -8.22 -10.83
N ARG A 309 30.69 -8.83 -9.74
CA ARG A 309 31.16 -10.16 -9.31
C ARG A 309 30.87 -11.22 -10.37
N ARG A 310 29.65 -11.27 -10.89
CA ARG A 310 29.25 -12.17 -11.98
C ARG A 310 30.08 -11.94 -13.24
N MET A 311 30.37 -10.69 -13.58
CA MET A 311 31.24 -10.34 -14.71
C MET A 311 32.67 -10.88 -14.53
N ILE A 312 33.23 -10.78 -13.31
CA ILE A 312 34.57 -11.31 -12.99
C ILE A 312 34.55 -12.85 -13.10
N GLU A 313 33.55 -13.52 -12.53
CA GLU A 313 33.43 -14.98 -12.59
C GLU A 313 33.31 -15.49 -14.04
N LEU A 314 32.56 -14.80 -14.91
CA LEU A 314 32.50 -15.10 -16.34
C LEU A 314 33.84 -14.84 -17.05
N ALA A 315 34.54 -13.75 -16.73
CA ALA A 315 35.84 -13.45 -17.30
C ALA A 315 36.91 -14.48 -16.91
N GLU A 316 36.90 -14.95 -15.65
CA GLU A 316 37.78 -16.03 -15.18
C GLU A 316 37.46 -17.35 -15.90
N THR A 317 36.17 -17.68 -16.04
CA THR A 317 35.71 -18.87 -16.77
C THR A 317 36.14 -18.83 -18.24
N HIS A 318 36.04 -17.66 -18.88
CA HIS A 318 36.47 -17.44 -20.26
C HIS A 318 37.99 -17.21 -20.41
N LYS A 319 38.75 -17.24 -19.30
CA LYS A 319 40.20 -16.96 -19.24
C LYS A 319 40.59 -15.60 -19.84
N LYS A 320 39.70 -14.61 -19.77
CA LYS A 320 39.95 -13.25 -20.27
C LYS A 320 40.60 -12.40 -19.19
N LYS A 321 41.79 -11.88 -19.49
CA LYS A 321 42.53 -10.97 -18.60
C LYS A 321 42.19 -9.48 -18.80
N ARG A 322 41.38 -9.15 -19.81
CA ARG A 322 41.05 -7.78 -20.19
C ARG A 322 39.56 -7.69 -20.55
N LEU A 323 38.90 -6.66 -20.04
CA LEU A 323 37.49 -6.35 -20.31
C LEU A 323 37.36 -4.89 -20.81
N PRO A 324 36.42 -4.60 -21.73
CA PRO A 324 36.16 -3.23 -22.16
C PRO A 324 35.67 -2.34 -21.01
N VAL A 325 36.25 -1.14 -20.88
CA VAL A 325 35.87 -0.17 -19.83
C VAL A 325 34.42 0.30 -19.98
N SER A 326 33.91 0.40 -21.22
CA SER A 326 32.51 0.70 -21.50
C SER A 326 31.58 -0.34 -20.87
N LEU A 327 31.86 -1.63 -21.08
CA LEU A 327 31.08 -2.72 -20.53
C LEU A 327 31.06 -2.70 -18.98
N VAL A 328 32.20 -2.42 -18.35
CA VAL A 328 32.30 -2.28 -16.89
C VAL A 328 31.45 -1.10 -16.39
N LYS A 329 31.50 0.03 -17.09
CA LYS A 329 30.74 1.23 -16.74
C LYS A 329 29.23 1.02 -16.90
N ASP A 330 28.82 0.34 -17.96
CA ASP A 330 27.41 0.05 -18.25
C ASP A 330 26.84 -0.94 -17.22
N LEU A 331 27.57 -2.00 -16.89
CA LEU A 331 27.17 -2.97 -15.84
C LEU A 331 27.15 -2.35 -14.43
N TYR A 332 28.07 -1.43 -14.13
CA TYR A 332 28.09 -0.72 -12.84
C TYR A 332 26.95 0.29 -12.69
N SER A 333 26.51 0.90 -13.79
CA SER A 333 25.45 1.92 -13.77
C SER A 333 24.05 1.32 -13.88
N THR A 334 23.93 0.11 -14.44
CA THR A 334 22.67 -0.60 -14.62
C THR A 334 21.99 -0.93 -13.28
N THR A 335 20.69 -0.68 -13.21
CA THR A 335 19.83 -1.01 -12.05
C THR A 335 18.79 -2.09 -12.34
N SER A 336 18.63 -2.49 -13.60
CA SER A 336 17.73 -3.58 -14.03
C SER A 336 18.50 -4.91 -14.11
N ALA A 337 17.89 -5.99 -13.64
CA ALA A 337 18.47 -7.32 -13.68
C ALA A 337 18.56 -7.86 -15.12
N ASP A 338 17.55 -7.60 -15.96
CA ASP A 338 17.47 -8.13 -17.33
C ASP A 338 18.52 -7.47 -18.23
N VAL A 339 18.66 -6.14 -18.12
CA VAL A 339 19.71 -5.38 -18.83
C VAL A 339 21.10 -5.83 -18.36
N ALA A 340 21.26 -6.17 -17.07
CA ALA A 340 22.53 -6.69 -16.57
C ALA A 340 22.85 -8.07 -17.19
N GLU A 341 21.88 -8.97 -17.33
CA GLU A 341 22.07 -10.27 -17.99
C GLU A 341 22.43 -10.12 -19.48
N GLU A 342 21.78 -9.21 -20.22
CA GLU A 342 22.15 -8.91 -21.61
C GLU A 342 23.58 -8.39 -21.75
N LEU A 343 24.03 -7.54 -20.81
CA LEU A 343 25.40 -7.03 -20.79
C LEU A 343 26.40 -8.13 -20.41
N LEU A 344 26.05 -9.03 -19.49
CA LEU A 344 26.89 -10.18 -19.12
C LEU A 344 27.10 -11.15 -20.29
N GLN A 345 26.12 -11.31 -21.18
CA GLN A 345 26.27 -12.10 -22.41
C GLN A 345 27.27 -11.49 -23.41
N LYS A 346 27.53 -10.18 -23.33
CA LYS A 346 28.53 -9.49 -24.16
C LYS A 346 29.96 -9.66 -23.64
N VAL A 347 30.16 -10.40 -22.54
CA VAL A 347 31.51 -10.76 -22.06
C VAL A 347 32.18 -11.67 -23.12
N PRO A 348 33.31 -11.25 -23.73
CA PRO A 348 33.88 -11.94 -24.87
C PRO A 348 34.22 -13.42 -24.59
N THR A 349 33.78 -14.32 -25.46
CA THR A 349 34.15 -15.75 -25.43
C THR A 349 35.47 -16.00 -26.18
N VAL A 350 35.98 -17.23 -26.14
CA VAL A 350 37.36 -17.60 -26.54
C VAL A 350 37.69 -17.30 -28.02
N THR A 351 36.71 -17.06 -28.89
CA THR A 351 36.91 -16.88 -30.34
C THR A 351 36.47 -15.50 -30.83
N SER A 352 37.33 -14.50 -30.67
CA SER A 352 37.39 -13.36 -31.58
C SER A 352 38.82 -12.82 -31.60
N GLU A 353 39.37 -12.70 -32.81
CA GLU A 353 40.73 -12.32 -33.18
C GLU A 353 41.25 -11.03 -32.52
N PRO A 354 42.59 -10.83 -32.50
CA PRO A 354 43.22 -9.72 -31.81
C PRO A 354 43.03 -8.38 -32.55
N ASP A 355 43.07 -7.33 -31.75
CA ASP A 355 43.35 -5.93 -32.08
C ASP A 355 42.16 -5.01 -32.41
N ALA A 356 41.84 -4.15 -31.43
CA ALA A 356 41.69 -2.71 -31.67
C ALA A 356 41.90 -1.95 -30.35
N GLU A 357 42.78 -0.96 -30.41
CA GLU A 357 43.13 -0.04 -29.33
C GLU A 357 41.87 0.63 -28.72
N SER A 358 41.67 0.47 -27.41
CA SER A 358 40.70 1.29 -26.67
C SER A 358 41.05 1.30 -25.18
N SER A 359 41.67 2.42 -24.78
CA SER A 359 41.70 3.03 -23.44
C SER A 359 41.96 2.10 -22.25
N ILE A 360 43.24 2.03 -21.93
CA ILE A 360 43.90 1.33 -20.83
C ILE A 360 43.33 1.75 -19.46
N CYS A 361 42.95 0.77 -18.64
CA CYS A 361 42.98 0.88 -17.19
C CYS A 361 43.78 -0.31 -16.64
N ALA A 362 44.93 -0.02 -16.05
CA ALA A 362 45.71 -0.97 -15.26
C ALA A 362 45.52 -0.57 -13.79
N VAL A 363 44.95 -1.47 -12.99
CA VAL A 363 44.96 -1.35 -11.53
C VAL A 363 46.15 -2.18 -11.06
N LEU A 364 47.18 -1.50 -10.54
CA LEU A 364 48.31 -2.11 -9.83
C LEU A 364 47.90 -2.47 -8.41
#